data_AF-A0A2C5Y0J9-F1
#
_entry.id   AF-A0A2C5Y0J9-F1
#
_cell.length_a   1.000
_cell.length_b   1.000
_cell.length_c   1.000
_cell.angle_alpha   90.00
_cell.angle_beta   90.00
_cell.angle_gamma   90.00
#
_symmetry.space_group_name_H-M   'P 1'
#
loop_
_entity.id
_entity.type
_entity.pdbx_description
1 polymer ?
#
loop_
_entity_poly.entity_id
_entity_poly.type
_entity_poly.pdbx_seq_one_letter_code
_entity_poly.pdbx_strand_id
1 'polypeptide(L)'
;MPPFTLTRAHILAAFAPLAETQNLAARAAFFSHVAPNVVWTVTGSAHALAGTRTSLRAHTDATFDRLGPRLCGPIQFNVVRVLVDAQPSPIAASSSSSSSPSSPSTSSPSTSSPSSSPSLSSLHPPENSGQWACVELRGVATRKASGKPYVNDYLWLTRWNHQGQIDHVRSYHDTMLAEEVLHGA
;
A
#
# COMPACT_ATOMS: atom_id res chain seq x y z
N MET A 1 -12.13 19.54 -11.38
CA MET A 1 -12.24 18.97 -10.02
C MET A 1 -10.89 19.12 -9.35
N PRO A 2 -10.82 19.44 -8.04
CA PRO A 2 -9.55 19.51 -7.32
C PRO A 2 -8.88 18.12 -7.33
N PRO A 3 -7.53 18.06 -7.34
CA PRO A 3 -6.82 16.79 -7.23
C PRO A 3 -7.12 16.13 -5.88
N PHE A 4 -7.28 14.80 -5.87
CA PHE A 4 -7.44 14.04 -4.63
C PHE A 4 -6.25 14.30 -3.70
N THR A 5 -6.54 14.50 -2.42
CA THR A 5 -5.54 14.62 -1.37
C THR A 5 -5.83 13.54 -0.33
N LEU A 6 -4.86 12.67 -0.10
CA LEU A 6 -4.94 11.63 0.91
C LEU A 6 -4.96 12.24 2.30
N THR A 7 -6.00 11.92 3.06
CA THR A 7 -6.14 12.36 4.45
C THR A 7 -6.21 11.16 5.39
N ARG A 8 -5.83 11.39 6.66
CA ARG A 8 -6.03 10.39 7.72
C ARG A 8 -7.50 9.96 7.83
N ALA A 9 -8.44 10.88 7.67
CA ALA A 9 -9.88 10.58 7.73
C ALA A 9 -10.31 9.64 6.60
N HIS A 10 -9.82 9.85 5.39
CA HIS A 10 -10.09 8.97 4.25
C HIS A 10 -9.59 7.55 4.50
N ILE A 11 -8.37 7.40 5.01
CA ILE A 11 -7.78 6.10 5.35
C ILE A 11 -8.61 5.39 6.42
N LEU A 12 -8.97 6.08 7.50
CA LEU A 12 -9.78 5.48 8.56
C LEU A 12 -11.14 5.03 8.06
N ALA A 13 -11.81 5.84 7.24
CA ALA A 13 -13.10 5.48 6.65
C ALA A 13 -12.97 4.26 5.72
N ALA A 14 -11.95 4.23 4.88
CA ALA A 14 -11.70 3.12 3.97
C ALA A 14 -11.43 1.80 4.69
N PHE A 15 -10.68 1.83 5.81
CA PHE A 15 -10.33 0.63 6.59
C PHE A 15 -11.40 0.18 7.57
N ALA A 16 -12.32 1.06 7.98
CA ALA A 16 -13.36 0.77 8.98
C ALA A 16 -14.14 -0.54 8.72
N PRO A 17 -14.52 -0.91 7.48
CA PRO A 17 -15.23 -2.17 7.22
C PRO A 17 -14.46 -3.43 7.64
N LEU A 18 -13.13 -3.39 7.75
CA LEU A 18 -12.33 -4.55 8.16
C LEU A 18 -12.45 -4.90 9.66
N ALA A 19 -13.08 -4.05 10.47
CA ALA A 19 -13.42 -4.37 11.86
C ALA A 19 -14.68 -5.26 11.99
N GLU A 20 -15.50 -5.36 10.94
CA GLU A 20 -16.71 -6.18 10.91
C GLU A 20 -16.38 -7.65 10.61
N THR A 21 -16.97 -8.59 11.34
CA THR A 21 -16.69 -10.04 11.17
C THR A 21 -17.94 -10.91 11.00
N GLN A 22 -19.12 -10.36 11.27
CA GLN A 22 -20.41 -11.04 11.20
C GLN A 22 -21.11 -10.69 9.87
N ASN A 23 -21.14 -9.40 9.52
CA ASN A 23 -21.72 -8.95 8.25
C ASN A 23 -20.66 -8.89 7.14
N LEU A 24 -20.49 -10.01 6.43
CA LEU A 24 -19.51 -10.14 5.35
C LEU A 24 -19.76 -9.19 4.17
N ALA A 25 -21.02 -8.83 3.91
CA ALA A 25 -21.36 -7.89 2.85
C ALA A 25 -20.91 -6.46 3.20
N ALA A 26 -21.14 -6.02 4.45
CA ALA A 26 -20.65 -4.74 4.93
C ALA A 26 -19.12 -4.70 4.96
N ARG A 27 -18.46 -5.78 5.41
CA ARG A 27 -17.00 -5.92 5.38
C ARG A 27 -16.42 -5.76 3.97
N ALA A 28 -17.09 -6.32 2.96
CA ALA A 28 -16.63 -6.28 1.58
C ALA A 28 -16.50 -4.85 1.01
N ALA A 29 -17.14 -3.85 1.62
CA ALA A 29 -17.01 -2.45 1.24
C ALA A 29 -15.56 -1.94 1.27
N PHE A 30 -14.67 -2.54 2.09
CA PHE A 30 -13.24 -2.25 2.07
C PHE A 30 -12.65 -2.39 0.66
N PHE A 31 -13.03 -3.44 -0.08
CA PHE A 31 -12.44 -3.74 -1.37
C PHE A 31 -12.84 -2.74 -2.47
N SER A 32 -13.88 -1.93 -2.27
CA SER A 32 -14.20 -0.81 -3.17
C SER A 32 -13.14 0.30 -3.13
N HIS A 33 -12.35 0.37 -2.05
CA HIS A 33 -11.22 1.27 -1.92
C HIS A 33 -9.91 0.69 -2.46
N VAL A 34 -9.90 -0.53 -2.98
CA VAL A 34 -8.70 -1.19 -3.54
C VAL A 34 -8.87 -1.31 -5.05
N ALA A 35 -7.88 -0.83 -5.81
CA ALA A 35 -7.90 -0.93 -7.25
C ALA A 35 -7.87 -2.42 -7.68
N PRO A 36 -8.65 -2.85 -8.69
CA PRO A 36 -8.66 -4.26 -9.12
C PRO A 36 -7.29 -4.79 -9.53
N ASN A 37 -6.45 -3.93 -10.11
CA ASN A 37 -5.06 -4.16 -10.53
C ASN A 37 -4.03 -3.78 -9.46
N VAL A 38 -4.42 -3.79 -8.17
CA VAL A 38 -3.50 -3.54 -7.06
C VAL A 38 -2.28 -4.44 -7.13
N VAL A 39 -1.11 -3.85 -6.90
CA VAL A 39 0.12 -4.60 -6.65
C VAL A 39 0.26 -4.80 -5.14
N TRP A 40 0.15 -6.04 -4.69
CA TRP A 40 0.23 -6.38 -3.27
C TRP A 40 1.41 -7.30 -3.00
N THR A 41 2.36 -6.82 -2.22
CA THR A 41 3.50 -7.60 -1.74
C THR A 41 3.33 -7.96 -0.29
N VAL A 42 3.23 -9.24 0.01
CA VAL A 42 3.45 -9.76 1.36
C VAL A 42 4.95 -9.96 1.51
N THR A 43 5.56 -9.15 2.37
CA THR A 43 7.03 -9.05 2.46
C THR A 43 7.64 -10.23 3.20
N GLY A 44 8.90 -10.55 2.86
CA GLY A 44 9.60 -11.75 3.33
C GLY A 44 9.81 -12.76 2.20
N SER A 45 10.54 -13.84 2.50
CA SER A 45 10.79 -14.94 1.55
C SER A 45 10.70 -16.33 2.18
N ALA A 46 10.76 -16.43 3.52
CA ALA A 46 10.87 -17.68 4.26
C ALA A 46 9.52 -18.17 4.85
N HIS A 47 8.39 -17.72 4.33
CA HIS A 47 7.07 -18.10 4.82
C HIS A 47 6.08 -18.24 3.65
N ALA A 48 5.05 -19.04 3.84
CA ALA A 48 4.16 -19.55 2.82
C ALA A 48 3.26 -18.48 2.20
N LEU A 49 3.04 -17.35 2.88
CA LEU A 49 2.24 -16.22 2.37
C LEU A 49 3.05 -15.19 1.57
N ALA A 50 4.38 -15.32 1.51
CA ALA A 50 5.26 -14.36 0.87
C ALA A 50 4.98 -14.18 -0.63
N GLY A 51 5.33 -13.00 -1.14
CA GLY A 51 5.40 -12.73 -2.57
C GLY A 51 4.52 -11.57 -3.04
N THR A 52 4.68 -11.22 -4.32
CA THR A 52 3.98 -10.12 -4.97
C THR A 52 2.87 -10.64 -5.88
N ARG A 53 1.70 -10.01 -5.79
CA ARG A 53 0.51 -10.26 -6.62
C ARG A 53 0.13 -8.97 -7.33
N THR A 54 -0.46 -9.09 -8.51
CA THR A 54 -0.81 -7.94 -9.38
C THR A 54 -2.31 -7.80 -9.60
N SER A 55 -3.11 -8.46 -8.76
CA SER A 55 -4.55 -8.26 -8.69
C SER A 55 -5.07 -8.56 -7.29
N LEU A 56 -6.22 -7.96 -6.95
CA LEU A 56 -6.89 -8.21 -5.68
C LEU A 56 -7.27 -9.69 -5.54
N ARG A 57 -7.77 -10.33 -6.61
CA ARG A 57 -8.13 -11.76 -6.59
C ARG A 57 -6.92 -12.64 -6.27
N ALA A 58 -5.80 -12.42 -6.97
CA ALA A 58 -4.59 -13.21 -6.74
C ALA A 58 -4.04 -13.03 -5.32
N HIS A 59 -4.21 -11.85 -4.73
CA HIS A 59 -3.88 -11.62 -3.32
C HIS A 59 -4.81 -12.37 -2.37
N THR A 60 -6.12 -12.30 -2.59
CA THR A 60 -7.12 -13.03 -1.81
C THR A 60 -6.88 -14.55 -1.82
N ASP A 61 -6.65 -15.12 -3.01
CA ASP A 61 -6.34 -16.54 -3.20
C ASP A 61 -5.09 -16.97 -2.41
N ALA A 62 -4.05 -16.14 -2.46
CA ALA A 62 -2.75 -16.44 -1.85
C ALA A 62 -2.72 -16.22 -0.33
N THR A 63 -3.73 -15.57 0.26
CA THR A 63 -3.73 -15.16 1.68
C THR A 63 -5.02 -15.53 2.40
N PHE A 64 -6.08 -14.74 2.26
CA PHE A 64 -7.34 -14.89 2.99
C PHE A 64 -7.99 -16.26 2.74
N ASP A 65 -7.96 -16.77 1.52
CA ASP A 65 -8.54 -18.09 1.18
C ASP A 65 -7.75 -19.26 1.81
N ARG A 66 -6.48 -19.02 2.18
CA ARG A 66 -5.64 -20.03 2.85
C ARG A 66 -5.78 -19.97 4.37
N LEU A 67 -5.83 -18.76 4.94
CA LEU A 67 -6.00 -18.56 6.39
C LEU A 67 -7.43 -18.80 6.86
N GLY A 68 -8.42 -18.32 6.10
CA GLY A 68 -9.84 -18.32 6.46
C GLY A 68 -10.37 -19.68 6.92
N PRO A 69 -10.14 -20.78 6.17
CA PRO A 69 -10.58 -22.12 6.58
C PRO A 69 -9.99 -22.62 7.91
N ARG A 70 -8.89 -22.02 8.38
CA ARG A 70 -8.17 -22.36 9.62
C ARG A 70 -8.57 -21.46 10.79
N LEU A 71 -9.43 -20.46 10.57
CA LEU A 71 -9.93 -19.54 11.58
C LEU A 71 -11.44 -19.75 11.79
N CYS A 72 -11.96 -19.35 12.95
CA CYS A 72 -13.40 -19.41 13.26
C CYS A 72 -14.23 -18.34 12.53
N GLY A 73 -13.57 -17.39 11.86
CA GLY A 73 -14.18 -16.29 11.12
C GLY A 73 -13.10 -15.42 10.48
N PRO A 74 -13.49 -14.33 9.78
CA PRO A 74 -12.55 -13.37 9.24
C PRO A 74 -11.69 -12.73 10.33
N ILE A 75 -10.46 -12.33 9.97
CA ILE A 75 -9.62 -11.54 10.86
C ILE A 75 -10.24 -10.16 11.04
N GLN A 76 -10.58 -9.79 12.27
CA GLN A 76 -10.97 -8.44 12.65
C GLN A 76 -9.73 -7.55 12.63
N PHE A 77 -9.62 -6.63 11.67
CA PHE A 77 -8.53 -5.66 11.64
C PHE A 77 -8.99 -4.34 12.25
N ASN A 78 -8.28 -3.90 13.30
CA ASN A 78 -8.47 -2.59 13.92
C ASN A 78 -7.29 -1.69 13.57
N VAL A 79 -7.55 -0.49 13.07
CA VAL A 79 -6.49 0.51 12.81
C VAL A 79 -5.96 1.04 14.14
N VAL A 80 -4.65 0.87 14.38
CA VAL A 80 -3.94 1.37 15.55
C VAL A 80 -3.38 2.76 15.28
N ARG A 81 -2.72 2.94 14.13
CA ARG A 81 -2.06 4.19 13.75
C ARG A 81 -2.09 4.39 12.24
N VAL A 82 -2.13 5.65 11.83
CA VAL A 82 -1.99 6.07 10.44
C VAL A 82 -0.94 7.16 10.37
N LEU A 83 0.06 6.98 9.51
CA LEU A 83 1.05 7.99 9.16
C LEU A 83 0.91 8.26 7.67
N VAL A 84 0.51 9.47 7.30
CA VAL A 84 0.46 9.91 5.90
C VAL A 84 1.82 10.50 5.56
N ASP A 85 2.38 10.12 4.41
CA ASP A 85 3.64 10.70 3.94
C ASP A 85 3.49 12.22 3.81
N ALA A 86 4.50 12.94 4.31
CA ALA A 86 4.52 14.39 4.31
C ALA A 86 4.87 14.99 2.94
N GLN A 87 5.34 14.16 1.99
CA GLN A 87 5.69 14.64 0.66
C GLN A 87 4.44 15.21 -0.04
N PRO A 88 4.48 16.48 -0.48
CA PRO A 88 3.39 17.05 -1.25
C PRO A 88 3.27 16.31 -2.58
N SER A 89 2.05 16.17 -3.09
CA SER A 89 1.84 15.67 -4.44
C SER A 89 2.68 16.51 -5.41
N PRO A 90 3.45 15.90 -6.35
CA PRO A 90 4.33 16.63 -7.27
C PRO A 90 3.58 17.69 -8.12
N ILE A 91 2.26 17.56 -8.22
CA ILE A 91 1.36 18.53 -8.88
C ILE A 91 1.34 19.89 -8.13
N ALA A 92 1.51 19.90 -6.80
CA ALA A 92 1.50 21.14 -6.02
C ALA A 92 2.80 21.95 -6.19
N ALA A 93 3.95 21.28 -6.36
CA ALA A 93 5.25 21.95 -6.47
C ALA A 93 5.51 22.60 -7.83
N SER A 94 4.83 22.12 -8.89
CA SER A 94 5.00 22.62 -10.26
C SER A 94 4.22 23.89 -10.59
N SER A 95 3.40 24.40 -9.66
CA SER A 95 2.60 25.62 -9.85
C SER A 95 3.26 26.91 -9.34
N SER A 96 4.49 26.83 -8.83
CA SER A 96 5.26 27.99 -8.33
C SER A 96 6.53 28.29 -9.14
N SER A 97 6.49 28.21 -10.46
CA SER A 97 7.50 28.86 -11.32
C SER A 97 7.00 30.25 -11.72
N SER A 98 7.20 31.22 -10.83
CA SER A 98 7.09 32.63 -11.15
C SER A 98 8.12 32.99 -12.22
N SER A 99 7.62 33.46 -13.35
CA SER A 99 8.35 34.01 -14.49
C SER A 99 9.29 35.16 -14.07
N SER A 100 10.54 35.09 -14.50
CA SER A 100 11.44 36.26 -14.60
C SER A 100 11.83 36.47 -16.07
N PRO A 101 11.78 37.70 -16.61
CA PRO A 101 12.03 37.95 -18.03
C PRO A 101 13.46 38.48 -18.34
N SER A 102 13.86 38.28 -19.60
CA SER A 102 14.91 38.99 -20.39
C SER A 102 16.37 38.59 -20.14
N SER A 103 17.27 38.38 -21.12
CA SER A 103 17.48 39.00 -22.45
C SER A 103 18.34 38.12 -23.39
N PRO A 104 18.48 38.44 -24.69
CA PRO A 104 19.14 37.60 -25.70
C PRO A 104 20.61 37.97 -25.97
N SER A 105 21.45 36.98 -26.29
CA SER A 105 22.76 37.20 -26.93
C SER A 105 23.24 36.03 -27.79
N THR A 106 23.20 36.26 -29.09
CA THR A 106 24.08 35.85 -30.22
C THR A 106 25.21 34.79 -30.06
N SER A 107 25.06 33.73 -30.88
CA SER A 107 26.01 33.09 -31.83
C SER A 107 27.29 32.31 -31.42
N SER A 108 27.26 31.03 -31.87
CA SER A 108 28.31 30.23 -32.58
C SER A 108 29.16 29.18 -31.81
N PRO A 109 29.55 28.07 -32.49
CA PRO A 109 29.74 26.76 -31.85
C PRO A 109 31.22 26.41 -31.61
N SER A 110 31.49 25.66 -30.55
CA SER A 110 32.78 24.97 -30.36
C SER A 110 32.56 23.56 -29.82
N THR A 111 33.10 22.60 -30.56
CA THR A 111 33.18 21.17 -30.25
C THR A 111 34.11 20.92 -29.07
N SER A 112 33.58 20.33 -28.00
CA SER A 112 34.38 19.57 -27.03
C SER A 112 33.49 18.55 -26.32
N SER A 113 33.92 17.28 -26.39
CA SER A 113 33.32 16.14 -25.71
C SER A 113 33.41 16.30 -24.19
N PRO A 114 32.43 15.77 -23.45
CA PRO A 114 32.75 15.17 -22.16
C PRO A 114 32.27 13.72 -22.05
N SER A 115 33.15 12.93 -21.45
CA SER A 115 32.92 11.62 -20.87
C SER A 115 31.67 11.62 -19.99
N SER A 116 30.69 10.80 -20.36
CA SER A 116 29.47 10.58 -19.57
C SER A 116 29.67 9.38 -18.64
N SER A 117 30.17 9.63 -17.43
CA SER A 117 29.89 8.73 -16.31
C SER A 117 28.38 8.79 -16.02
N PRO A 118 27.64 7.67 -15.99
CA PRO A 118 26.23 7.72 -15.64
C PRO A 118 26.10 8.07 -14.15
N SER A 119 25.59 9.26 -13.86
CA SER A 119 25.19 9.65 -12.51
C SER A 119 24.12 8.69 -11.99
N LEU A 120 24.28 8.24 -10.75
CA LEU A 120 23.37 7.40 -9.97
C LEU A 120 22.03 8.09 -9.63
N SER A 121 21.50 8.93 -10.52
CA SER A 121 20.36 9.82 -10.26
C SER A 121 19.08 9.41 -11.00
N SER A 122 19.06 8.25 -11.68
CA SER A 122 17.92 7.85 -12.54
C SER A 122 17.28 6.51 -12.13
N LEU A 123 17.13 6.28 -10.83
CA LEU A 123 16.27 5.20 -10.33
C LEU A 123 14.91 5.72 -9.83
N HIS A 124 14.49 6.91 -10.24
CA HIS A 124 13.10 7.31 -10.09
C HIS A 124 12.29 6.64 -11.22
N PRO A 125 11.46 5.60 -10.93
CA PRO A 125 10.43 5.21 -11.87
C PRO A 125 9.53 6.42 -12.15
N PRO A 126 8.91 6.49 -13.35
CA PRO A 126 8.13 7.65 -13.78
C PRO A 126 7.15 8.07 -12.69
N GLU A 127 7.07 9.38 -12.43
CA GLU A 127 6.20 10.02 -11.45
C GLU A 127 4.76 9.51 -11.57
N ASN A 128 4.45 8.45 -10.83
CA ASN A 128 3.12 7.91 -10.72
C ASN A 128 2.53 8.54 -9.45
N SER A 129 1.69 9.55 -9.66
CA SER A 129 1.20 10.59 -8.73
C SER A 129 0.34 10.09 -7.56
N GLY A 130 0.75 9.01 -6.90
CA GLY A 130 0.09 8.48 -5.71
C GLY A 130 0.71 8.99 -4.41
N GLN A 131 -0.09 9.12 -3.37
CA GLN A 131 0.37 9.46 -2.02
C GLN A 131 0.51 8.19 -1.18
N TRP A 132 1.56 8.12 -0.37
CA TRP A 132 1.82 6.98 0.49
C TRP A 132 1.31 7.20 1.92
N ALA A 133 0.93 6.11 2.57
CA ALA A 133 0.64 6.08 4.00
C ALA A 133 1.02 4.73 4.62
N CYS A 134 1.52 4.77 5.85
CA CYS A 134 1.65 3.60 6.71
C CYS A 134 0.39 3.44 7.56
N VAL A 135 -0.19 2.24 7.54
CA VAL A 135 -1.34 1.87 8.37
C VAL A 135 -0.93 0.72 9.27
N GLU A 136 -0.84 0.98 10.56
CA GLU A 136 -0.63 -0.03 11.59
C GLU A 136 -1.99 -0.62 11.97
N LEU A 137 -2.10 -1.94 11.93
CA LEU A 137 -3.32 -2.68 12.19
C LEU A 137 -3.06 -3.77 13.23
N ARG A 138 -4.04 -4.03 14.06
CA ARG A 138 -4.08 -5.25 14.89
C ARG A 138 -5.16 -6.17 14.36
N GLY A 139 -4.76 -7.34 13.89
CA GLY A 139 -5.64 -8.40 13.41
C GLY A 139 -5.94 -9.40 14.52
N VAL A 140 -7.22 -9.64 14.77
CA VAL A 140 -7.70 -10.58 15.80
C VAL A 140 -8.62 -11.62 15.18
N ALA A 141 -8.39 -12.88 15.49
CA ALA A 141 -9.26 -14.01 15.17
C ALA A 141 -9.08 -15.14 16.20
N THR A 142 -9.80 -16.23 16.00
CA THR A 142 -9.65 -17.47 16.77
C THR A 142 -9.26 -18.60 15.84
N ARG A 143 -8.26 -19.40 16.21
CA ARG A 143 -7.82 -20.57 15.44
C ARG A 143 -8.86 -21.67 15.56
N LYS A 144 -9.31 -22.21 14.42
CA LYS A 144 -10.37 -23.22 14.36
C LYS A 144 -9.97 -24.54 15.01
N ALA A 145 -8.72 -24.98 14.82
CA ALA A 145 -8.26 -26.28 15.30
C ALA A 145 -8.03 -26.33 16.81
N SER A 146 -7.44 -25.28 17.39
CA SER A 146 -7.01 -25.27 18.79
C SER A 146 -7.85 -24.38 19.71
N GLY A 147 -8.71 -23.50 19.15
CA GLY A 147 -9.42 -22.48 19.92
C GLY A 147 -8.53 -21.36 20.46
N LYS A 148 -7.21 -21.42 20.23
CA LYS A 148 -6.26 -20.39 20.66
C LYS A 148 -6.50 -19.07 19.90
N PRO A 149 -6.17 -17.92 20.51
CA PRO A 149 -6.24 -16.64 19.83
C PRO A 149 -5.22 -16.56 18.67
N TYR A 150 -5.61 -15.88 17.60
CA TYR A 150 -4.73 -15.35 16.58
C TYR A 150 -4.72 -13.83 16.71
N VAL A 151 -3.63 -13.28 17.22
CA VAL A 151 -3.45 -11.84 17.42
C VAL A 151 -2.16 -11.43 16.74
N ASN A 152 -2.26 -10.78 15.59
CA ASN A 152 -1.13 -10.40 14.77
C ASN A 152 -1.11 -8.88 14.58
N ASP A 153 0.07 -8.28 14.66
CA ASP A 153 0.26 -6.86 14.36
C ASP A 153 0.78 -6.73 12.92
N TYR A 154 0.14 -5.85 12.15
CA TYR A 154 0.46 -5.61 10.76
C TYR A 154 0.90 -4.17 10.56
N LEU A 155 1.84 -3.97 9.65
CA LEU A 155 2.10 -2.67 9.04
C LEU A 155 1.85 -2.79 7.54
N TRP A 156 0.89 -2.03 7.04
CA TRP A 156 0.64 -1.92 5.60
C TRP A 156 1.13 -0.57 5.12
N LEU A 157 2.15 -0.58 4.26
CA LEU A 157 2.56 0.58 3.49
C LEU A 157 1.70 0.61 2.22
N THR A 158 0.83 1.61 2.13
CA THR A 158 -0.20 1.73 1.09
C THR A 158 0.06 2.94 0.21
N ARG A 159 -0.03 2.77 -1.11
CA ARG A 159 -0.07 3.87 -2.07
C ARG A 159 -1.51 4.08 -2.53
N TRP A 160 -1.90 5.34 -2.60
CA TRP A 160 -3.24 5.78 -2.99
C TRP A 160 -3.16 6.59 -4.28
N ASN A 161 -3.92 6.19 -5.29
CA ASN A 161 -3.98 6.87 -6.58
C ASN A 161 -4.86 8.15 -6.52
N HIS A 162 -4.98 8.85 -7.65
CA HIS A 162 -5.75 10.09 -7.76
C HIS A 162 -7.27 9.91 -7.66
N GLN A 163 -7.78 8.67 -7.72
CA GLN A 163 -9.17 8.31 -7.43
C GLN A 163 -9.39 8.07 -5.92
N GLY A 164 -8.35 8.13 -5.10
CA GLY A 164 -8.44 7.79 -3.68
C GLY A 164 -8.59 6.29 -3.44
N GLN A 165 -8.08 5.45 -4.34
CA GLN A 165 -8.02 4.00 -4.20
C GLN A 165 -6.59 3.51 -3.93
N ILE A 166 -6.47 2.44 -3.17
CA ILE A 166 -5.21 1.74 -2.92
C ILE A 166 -4.80 0.96 -4.17
N ASP A 167 -3.66 1.31 -4.77
CA ASP A 167 -3.14 0.63 -5.96
C ASP A 167 -1.81 -0.11 -5.71
N HIS A 168 -1.20 0.11 -4.54
CA HIS A 168 -0.01 -0.59 -4.10
C HIS A 168 -0.05 -0.87 -2.60
N VAL A 169 0.34 -2.07 -2.19
CA VAL A 169 0.47 -2.44 -0.78
C VAL A 169 1.74 -3.23 -0.55
N ARG A 170 2.49 -2.91 0.51
CA ARG A 170 3.50 -3.78 1.11
C ARG A 170 3.06 -4.12 2.52
N SER A 171 2.83 -5.41 2.82
CA SER A 171 2.43 -5.86 4.14
C SER A 171 3.58 -6.52 4.90
N TYR A 172 3.73 -6.11 6.16
CA TYR A 172 4.60 -6.67 7.17
C TYR A 172 3.73 -7.18 8.31
N HIS A 173 4.07 -8.33 8.89
CA HIS A 173 3.36 -8.94 10.02
C HIS A 173 4.21 -10.02 10.67
N ASP A 174 3.77 -10.57 11.80
CA ASP A 174 4.37 -11.77 12.37
C ASP A 174 4.06 -12.98 11.45
N THR A 175 5.07 -13.36 10.67
CA THR A 175 4.96 -14.46 9.70
C THR A 175 4.93 -15.81 10.40
N MET A 176 5.60 -15.97 11.55
CA MET A 176 5.58 -17.22 12.30
C MET A 176 4.19 -17.52 12.82
N LEU A 177 3.48 -16.49 13.31
CA LEU A 177 2.10 -16.66 13.75
C LEU A 177 1.16 -17.06 12.61
N ALA A 178 1.38 -16.55 11.40
CA ALA A 178 0.62 -16.98 10.22
C ALA A 178 0.94 -18.43 9.84
N GLU A 179 2.21 -18.85 9.92
CA GLU A 179 2.62 -20.24 9.68
C GLU A 179 2.00 -21.22 10.67
N GLU A 180 1.91 -20.87 11.95
CA GLU A 180 1.25 -21.70 12.95
C GLU A 180 -0.22 -21.96 12.59
N VAL A 181 -0.93 -20.94 12.11
CA VAL A 181 -2.32 -21.08 11.67
C VAL A 181 -2.43 -22.00 10.44
N LEU A 182 -1.51 -21.87 9.49
CA LEU A 182 -1.52 -22.69 8.27
C LEU A 182 -1.21 -24.16 8.57
N HIS A 183 -0.32 -24.43 9.53
CA HIS A 183 0.10 -25.77 9.93
C HIS A 183 -0.74 -26.38 11.05
N GLY A 184 -1.62 -25.61 11.69
CA GLY A 184 -2.56 -26.09 12.70
C GLY A 184 -2.00 -26.22 14.12
N ALA A 185 -1.00 -25.41 14.48
CA ALA A 185 -0.38 -25.38 15.82
C ALA A 185 -1.15 -24.49 16.85
#